data_AF-A0A1T4Y533-F1
#
_entry.id   AF-A0A1T4Y533-F1
#
_cell.length_a   1.000
_cell.length_b   1.000
_cell.length_c   1.000
_cell.angle_alpha   90.00
_cell.angle_beta   90.00
_cell.angle_gamma   90.00
#
_symmetry.space_group_name_H-M   'P 1'
#
loop_
_entity.id
_entity.type
_entity.pdbx_description
1 polymer ?
#
loop_
_entity_poly.entity_id
_entity_poly.type
_entity_poly.pdbx_seq_one_letter_code
_entity_poly.pdbx_strand_id
1 'polypeptide(L)'
;MSLIRSLLLVLVGVLVGQVHAANEEPKAKSQAPEVEPFRPEAGKFPPLEKAYSYRGELVFVDHANRRGSLRVQGAGTYFRNAPHPFAMLPYGIVRYHGAPADLRDIPLGTVLHVKAYLPPDPKISAVPVLPIDNKEKTAGYSGAGIAPAENHVLLLEDEPSHCLRESLIWKLMELDLKNNEGMITAIREPKEGARGEKPTEEKLTLDAATRIWRGRECLTPADLVAEGTWPASGKKSLNAQAVQLGITWKPTPDGIFTRFHISDIWLDDTAMERASLVQTETHKAFIRSRWMPAWVDKVEYGKFGRATVTATLFGGMDASLYADFQKGSQMLVNGAENTLKHAGGNYGPAHMASKGPIQNVIQASGEAPLGSSGIQIQFETDLIIEGIRPTRVVRVRPASWPQVQVPREEYLGDGTFSHEDRFPTPAIFPTY
;
A
#
# COMPACT_ATOMS: atom_id res chain seq x y z
N MET A 1 -44.13 -63.71 26.85
CA MET A 1 -44.25 -64.84 25.90
C MET A 1 -42.90 -65.03 25.22
N SER A 2 -42.36 -66.26 25.32
CA SER A 2 -41.14 -66.83 24.70
C SER A 2 -39.78 -66.17 25.02
N LEU A 3 -38.95 -66.69 25.96
CA LEU A 3 -38.06 -67.89 25.94
C LEU A 3 -36.82 -67.70 25.02
N ILE A 4 -35.55 -68.03 25.31
CA ILE A 4 -34.85 -69.07 26.11
C ILE A 4 -33.33 -68.71 26.18
N ARG A 5 -32.65 -68.73 27.34
CA ARG A 5 -31.61 -69.70 27.84
C ARG A 5 -30.40 -69.97 26.91
N SER A 6 -29.16 -69.56 27.27
CA SER A 6 -28.15 -70.24 28.14
C SER A 6 -27.21 -71.21 27.39
N LEU A 7 -25.88 -71.01 27.43
CA LEU A 7 -24.88 -71.77 28.23
C LEU A 7 -23.42 -71.48 27.78
N LEU A 8 -22.50 -71.51 28.75
CA LEU A 8 -21.03 -71.42 28.63
C LEU A 8 -20.41 -72.63 27.92
N LEU A 9 -19.24 -72.42 27.27
CA LEU A 9 -18.11 -73.35 27.38
C LEU A 9 -16.76 -72.65 27.17
N VAL A 10 -15.83 -73.00 28.07
CA VAL A 10 -14.46 -72.51 28.23
C VAL A 10 -13.51 -73.23 27.26
N LEU A 11 -12.51 -72.53 26.72
CA LEU A 11 -11.25 -73.16 26.33
C LEU A 11 -10.07 -72.24 26.65
N VAL A 12 -9.11 -72.78 27.41
CA VAL A 12 -7.80 -72.20 27.76
C VAL A 12 -6.71 -73.03 27.07
N GLY A 13 -5.66 -72.38 26.58
CA GLY A 13 -4.41 -72.98 26.09
C GLY A 13 -3.61 -71.95 25.29
N VAL A 14 -2.73 -71.13 25.90
CA VAL A 14 -1.30 -71.34 26.24
C VAL A 14 -0.34 -71.22 25.04
N LEU A 15 0.46 -70.14 25.09
CA LEU A 15 1.84 -69.87 24.66
C LEU A 15 2.39 -70.52 23.36
N VAL A 16 3.05 -69.71 22.51
CA VAL A 16 4.51 -69.44 22.47
C VAL A 16 4.82 -68.62 21.20
N GLY A 17 5.61 -67.54 21.32
CA GLY A 17 6.23 -66.87 20.18
C GLY A 17 6.70 -65.43 20.46
N GLN A 18 7.84 -65.28 21.15
CA GLN A 18 8.64 -64.04 21.23
C GLN A 18 9.06 -63.58 19.81
N VAL A 19 9.34 -62.31 19.49
CA VAL A 19 10.58 -61.56 19.82
C VAL A 19 10.44 -60.06 19.46
N HIS A 20 10.79 -59.21 20.42
CA HIS A 20 11.43 -57.86 20.43
C HIS A 20 11.45 -56.94 19.18
N ALA A 21 11.05 -55.68 19.38
CA ALA A 21 11.88 -54.45 19.46
C ALA A 21 10.95 -53.21 19.47
N ALA A 22 10.80 -52.49 20.59
CA ALA A 22 11.60 -51.33 21.03
C ALA A 22 11.54 -50.11 20.08
N ASN A 23 10.84 -49.07 20.55
CA ASN A 23 11.01 -47.63 20.30
C ASN A 23 11.19 -47.12 18.87
N GLU A 24 10.18 -46.42 18.34
CA GLU A 24 10.39 -45.12 17.70
C GLU A 24 9.25 -44.16 18.11
N GLU A 25 9.63 -43.12 18.86
CA GLU A 25 8.82 -41.92 19.08
C GLU A 25 8.49 -41.25 17.73
N PRO A 26 7.33 -40.58 17.60
CA PRO A 26 7.05 -39.81 16.40
C PRO A 26 8.04 -38.65 16.34
N LYS A 27 8.96 -38.72 15.37
CA LYS A 27 9.94 -37.68 15.03
C LYS A 27 9.28 -36.31 15.07
N ALA A 28 9.75 -35.48 15.99
CA ALA A 28 9.45 -34.06 16.05
C ALA A 28 9.65 -33.45 14.64
N LYS A 29 8.58 -32.89 14.09
CA LYS A 29 8.69 -31.94 12.98
C LYS A 29 9.69 -30.88 13.44
N SER A 30 10.78 -30.68 12.70
CA SER A 30 11.70 -29.59 13.01
C SER A 30 10.89 -28.30 12.93
N GLN A 31 10.68 -27.64 14.06
CA GLN A 31 10.15 -26.28 14.08
C GLN A 31 11.10 -25.45 13.22
N ALA A 32 10.59 -24.96 12.09
CA ALA A 32 11.19 -23.81 11.45
C ALA A 32 11.34 -22.74 12.54
N PRO A 33 12.47 -22.01 12.59
CA PRO A 33 12.66 -20.99 13.61
C PRO A 33 11.45 -20.06 13.59
N GLU A 34 10.80 -19.91 14.75
CA GLU A 34 9.75 -18.92 14.98
C GLU A 34 10.32 -17.57 14.56
N VAL A 35 9.90 -17.06 13.40
CA VAL A 35 10.34 -15.75 12.93
C VAL A 35 9.68 -14.75 13.86
N GLU A 36 10.47 -14.10 14.72
CA GLU A 36 9.94 -13.07 15.60
C GLU A 36 9.14 -12.04 14.77
N PRO A 37 7.90 -11.72 15.18
CA PRO A 37 7.07 -10.76 14.47
C PRO A 37 7.75 -9.40 14.37
N PHE A 38 7.89 -8.88 13.15
CA PHE A 38 8.61 -7.62 12.92
C PHE A 38 7.70 -6.40 13.13
N ARG A 39 8.21 -5.40 13.86
CA ARG A 39 7.58 -4.09 14.04
C ARG A 39 8.55 -2.97 13.59
N PRO A 40 8.06 -1.93 12.90
CA PRO A 40 8.88 -0.76 12.59
C PRO A 40 9.33 -0.04 13.86
N GLU A 41 10.59 0.38 13.89
CA GLU A 41 11.18 1.16 14.97
C GLU A 41 11.12 2.66 14.65
N ALA A 42 10.90 3.50 15.68
CA ALA A 42 10.92 4.95 15.51
C ALA A 42 12.30 5.44 15.03
N GLY A 43 12.31 6.31 14.03
CA GLY A 43 13.55 6.86 13.45
C GLY A 43 14.34 5.90 12.56
N LYS A 44 13.77 4.75 12.19
CA LYS A 44 14.38 3.80 11.24
C LYS A 44 13.42 3.46 10.11
N PHE A 45 13.97 3.33 8.90
CA PHE A 45 13.23 2.80 7.75
C PHE A 45 13.26 1.27 7.81
N PRO A 46 12.09 0.60 7.82
CA PRO A 46 12.03 -0.85 7.93
C PRO A 46 12.45 -1.52 6.59
N PRO A 47 13.11 -2.68 6.63
CA PRO A 47 13.44 -3.45 5.44
C PRO A 47 12.18 -3.99 4.75
N LEU A 48 12.10 -3.85 3.43
CA LEU A 48 10.93 -4.23 2.63
C LEU A 48 10.63 -5.73 2.71
N GLU A 49 11.65 -6.56 2.87
CA GLU A 49 11.58 -8.02 2.93
C GLU A 49 10.85 -8.52 4.18
N LYS A 50 10.72 -7.67 5.20
CA LYS A 50 9.94 -7.96 6.41
C LYS A 50 8.46 -7.56 6.29
N ALA A 51 8.07 -6.89 5.20
CA ALA A 51 6.70 -6.46 5.00
C ALA A 51 5.81 -7.64 4.55
N TYR A 52 4.64 -7.75 5.16
CA TYR A 52 3.61 -8.66 4.69
C TYR A 52 2.95 -8.10 3.43
N SER A 53 2.66 -8.98 2.46
CA SER A 53 2.12 -8.61 1.15
C SER A 53 0.71 -9.15 0.99
N TYR A 54 -0.21 -8.30 0.53
CA TYR A 54 -1.57 -8.69 0.16
C TYR A 54 -2.13 -7.70 -0.88
N ARG A 55 -3.25 -8.07 -1.52
CA ARG A 55 -3.97 -7.18 -2.44
C ARG A 55 -5.45 -7.08 -2.08
N GLY A 56 -6.08 -5.97 -2.42
CA GLY A 56 -7.49 -5.74 -2.14
C GLY A 56 -8.03 -4.45 -2.77
N GLU A 57 -9.35 -4.35 -2.84
CA GLU A 57 -10.07 -3.22 -3.38
C GLU A 57 -10.16 -2.10 -2.34
N LEU A 58 -9.86 -0.87 -2.75
CA LEU A 58 -10.03 0.32 -1.92
C LEU A 58 -11.50 0.67 -1.75
N VAL A 59 -12.01 0.61 -0.52
CA VAL A 59 -13.44 0.82 -0.20
C VAL A 59 -13.70 2.04 0.69
N PHE A 60 -12.66 2.58 1.31
CA PHE A 60 -12.74 3.77 2.15
C PHE A 60 -11.40 4.52 2.17
N VAL A 61 -11.45 5.85 2.16
CA VAL A 61 -10.29 6.73 2.22
C VAL A 61 -10.53 7.86 3.21
N ASP A 62 -9.58 8.02 4.13
CA ASP A 62 -9.43 9.18 5.01
C ASP A 62 -8.04 9.77 4.76
N HIS A 63 -7.93 10.47 3.62
CA HIS A 63 -6.67 11.00 3.08
C HIS A 63 -5.92 11.92 4.06
N ALA A 64 -6.64 12.75 4.82
CA ALA A 64 -6.06 13.71 5.76
C ALA A 64 -5.40 13.02 6.97
N ASN A 65 -5.93 11.88 7.40
CA ASN A 65 -5.32 11.04 8.44
C ASN A 65 -4.43 9.92 7.85
N ARG A 66 -4.23 9.92 6.53
CA ARG A 66 -3.48 8.90 5.77
C ARG A 66 -3.87 7.47 6.14
N ARG A 67 -5.16 7.17 6.15
CA ARG A 67 -5.70 5.83 6.44
C ARG A 67 -6.86 5.49 5.51
N GLY A 68 -7.27 4.24 5.50
CA GLY A 68 -8.37 3.77 4.66
C GLY A 68 -8.79 2.35 5.02
N SER A 69 -9.60 1.74 4.16
CA SER A 69 -9.92 0.31 4.26
C SER A 69 -9.86 -0.36 2.89
N LEU A 70 -9.39 -1.60 2.91
CA LEU A 70 -9.35 -2.49 1.76
C LEU A 70 -10.27 -3.69 1.97
N ARG A 71 -11.02 -4.07 0.94
CA ARG A 71 -11.58 -5.42 0.87
C ARG A 71 -10.48 -6.37 0.41
N VAL A 72 -9.80 -7.00 1.36
CA VAL A 72 -8.65 -7.88 1.09
C VAL A 72 -9.11 -9.14 0.36
N GLN A 73 -8.34 -9.54 -0.65
CA GLN A 73 -8.60 -10.79 -1.35
C GLN A 73 -8.28 -11.98 -0.45
N GLY A 74 -9.28 -12.83 -0.25
CA GLY A 74 -9.14 -14.12 0.42
C GLY A 74 -9.51 -15.28 -0.51
N ALA A 75 -9.48 -16.50 0.05
CA ALA A 75 -9.80 -17.71 -0.69
C ALA A 75 -11.30 -17.96 -0.94
N GLY A 76 -12.18 -17.18 -0.31
CA GLY A 76 -13.64 -17.40 -0.33
C GLY A 76 -14.44 -16.36 -1.12
N THR A 77 -15.63 -16.05 -0.59
CA THR A 77 -16.61 -15.12 -1.17
C THR A 77 -16.21 -13.66 -1.02
N TYR A 78 -15.40 -13.15 -1.95
CA TYR A 78 -14.77 -11.84 -1.88
C TYR A 78 -15.72 -10.69 -1.54
N PHE A 79 -16.89 -10.64 -2.19
CA PHE A 79 -17.87 -9.56 -1.98
C PHE A 79 -18.37 -9.44 -0.52
N ARG A 80 -18.22 -10.50 0.29
CA ARG A 80 -18.60 -10.51 1.72
C ARG A 80 -17.49 -10.05 2.65
N ASN A 81 -16.26 -9.94 2.15
CA ASN A 81 -15.11 -9.61 2.98
C ASN A 81 -15.30 -8.21 3.58
N ALA A 82 -15.14 -8.14 4.90
CA ALA A 82 -15.26 -6.88 5.61
C ALA A 82 -14.11 -5.90 5.24
N PRO A 83 -14.36 -4.58 5.23
CA PRO A 83 -13.35 -3.54 4.93
C PRO A 83 -12.15 -3.48 5.90
N HIS A 84 -11.08 -4.23 5.63
CA HIS A 84 -9.88 -4.27 6.47
C HIS A 84 -9.17 -2.91 6.53
N PRO A 85 -9.09 -2.27 7.72
CA PRO A 85 -8.55 -0.92 7.86
C PRO A 85 -7.02 -0.92 7.81
N PHE A 86 -6.44 0.15 7.26
CA PHE A 86 -5.00 0.37 7.20
C PHE A 86 -4.64 1.82 7.54
N ALA A 87 -3.44 2.03 8.07
CA ALA A 87 -2.84 3.36 8.26
C ALA A 87 -1.49 3.43 7.52
N MET A 88 -1.20 4.53 6.85
CA MET A 88 0.12 4.74 6.24
C MET A 88 1.14 5.07 7.32
N LEU A 89 2.34 4.52 7.20
CA LEU A 89 3.51 5.03 7.93
C LEU A 89 3.81 6.48 7.49
N PRO A 90 4.50 7.29 8.32
CA PRO A 90 4.83 8.67 7.95
C PRO A 90 5.60 8.78 6.63
N TYR A 91 6.49 7.81 6.39
CA TYR A 91 7.29 7.64 5.18
C TYR A 91 6.68 6.62 4.19
N GLY A 92 5.40 6.28 4.38
CA GLY A 92 4.67 5.38 3.49
C GLY A 92 4.44 6.02 2.12
N ILE A 93 4.66 5.24 1.06
CA ILE A 93 4.59 5.65 -0.34
C ILE A 93 3.29 5.15 -0.95
N VAL A 94 2.67 6.02 -1.74
CA VAL A 94 1.50 5.69 -2.56
C VAL A 94 1.88 5.88 -4.02
N ARG A 95 1.55 4.91 -4.88
CA ARG A 95 1.75 5.00 -6.32
C ARG A 95 0.45 4.71 -7.07
N TYR A 96 0.20 5.53 -8.09
CA TYR A 96 -0.94 5.40 -8.99
C TYR A 96 -0.48 5.67 -10.41
N HIS A 97 -0.95 4.89 -11.39
CA HIS A 97 -0.56 5.01 -12.80
C HIS A 97 0.97 5.08 -13.01
N GLY A 98 1.73 4.26 -12.29
CA GLY A 98 3.19 4.21 -12.40
C GLY A 98 3.94 5.39 -11.77
N ALA A 99 3.26 6.33 -11.13
CA ALA A 99 3.83 7.56 -10.60
C ALA A 99 3.51 7.79 -9.10
N PRO A 100 4.28 8.66 -8.41
CA PRO A 100 3.94 9.11 -7.06
C PRO A 100 2.52 9.68 -6.94
N ALA A 101 1.84 9.40 -5.83
CA ALA A 101 0.47 9.83 -5.59
C ALA A 101 0.20 10.11 -4.11
N ASP A 102 -0.91 10.78 -3.82
CA ASP A 102 -1.55 10.80 -2.50
C ASP A 102 -2.78 9.89 -2.49
N LEU A 103 -3.26 9.49 -1.30
CA LEU A 103 -4.46 8.64 -1.18
C LEU A 103 -5.70 9.25 -1.85
N ARG A 104 -5.78 10.58 -1.93
CA ARG A 104 -6.89 11.30 -2.59
C ARG A 104 -6.94 11.09 -4.11
N ASP A 105 -5.83 10.69 -4.70
CA ASP A 105 -5.72 10.53 -6.15
C ASP A 105 -6.26 9.17 -6.61
N ILE A 106 -6.41 8.22 -5.69
CA ILE A 106 -6.84 6.85 -6.00
C ILE A 106 -8.36 6.75 -5.93
N PRO A 107 -9.04 6.38 -7.03
CA PRO A 107 -10.48 6.13 -7.01
C PRO A 107 -10.84 4.94 -6.13
N LEU A 108 -11.98 5.04 -5.43
CA LEU A 108 -12.59 3.88 -4.78
C LEU A 108 -12.88 2.79 -5.82
N GLY A 109 -12.78 1.53 -5.40
CA GLY A 109 -12.89 0.36 -6.27
C GLY A 109 -11.56 -0.08 -6.89
N THR A 110 -10.50 0.73 -6.83
CA THR A 110 -9.16 0.36 -7.32
C THR A 110 -8.60 -0.81 -6.52
N VAL A 111 -8.09 -1.84 -7.20
CA VAL A 111 -7.36 -2.93 -6.55
C VAL A 111 -5.91 -2.51 -6.34
N LEU A 112 -5.47 -2.58 -5.09
CA LEU A 112 -4.16 -2.13 -4.65
C LEU A 112 -3.34 -3.29 -4.10
N HIS A 113 -2.04 -3.26 -4.37
CA HIS A 113 -1.01 -4.08 -3.75
C HIS A 113 -0.46 -3.36 -2.54
N VAL A 114 -0.29 -4.11 -1.44
CA VAL A 114 0.08 -3.58 -0.14
C VAL A 114 1.37 -4.23 0.34
N LYS A 115 2.29 -3.43 0.86
CA LYS A 115 3.38 -3.87 1.74
C LYS A 115 3.19 -3.20 3.10
N ALA A 116 2.93 -4.01 4.11
CA ALA A 116 2.58 -3.51 5.44
C ALA A 116 3.29 -4.27 6.56
N TYR A 117 3.35 -3.64 7.72
CA TYR A 117 3.91 -4.20 8.94
C TYR A 117 2.89 -4.20 10.06
N LEU A 118 3.23 -4.90 11.14
CA LEU A 118 2.56 -4.76 12.42
C LEU A 118 2.66 -3.30 12.92
N PRO A 119 1.73 -2.85 13.78
CA PRO A 119 1.80 -1.51 14.35
C PRO A 119 3.13 -1.25 15.06
N PRO A 120 3.73 -0.04 14.92
CA PRO A 120 4.90 0.37 15.69
C PRO A 120 4.62 0.38 17.21
N ASP A 121 5.69 0.34 18.02
CA ASP A 121 5.62 0.51 19.47
C ASP A 121 5.89 1.98 19.90
N PRO A 122 5.23 2.51 20.95
CA PRO A 122 4.13 1.91 21.71
C PRO A 122 2.85 1.77 20.88
N LYS A 123 1.97 0.84 21.25
CA LYS A 123 0.72 0.46 20.55
C LYS A 123 -0.37 1.56 20.51
N ILE A 124 -0.04 2.79 20.15
CA ILE A 124 -0.99 3.84 19.81
C ILE A 124 -1.19 3.78 18.31
N SER A 125 -2.26 3.11 17.90
CA SER A 125 -2.60 2.89 16.49
C SER A 125 -3.84 3.69 16.09
N ALA A 126 -3.81 4.26 14.87
CA ALA A 126 -4.93 4.98 14.27
C ALA A 126 -6.01 4.05 13.68
N VAL A 127 -5.73 2.75 13.67
CA VAL A 127 -6.58 1.66 13.18
C VAL A 127 -6.59 0.50 14.19
N PRO A 128 -7.59 -0.40 14.16
CA PRO A 128 -7.63 -1.56 15.05
C PRO A 128 -6.33 -2.39 15.00
N VAL A 129 -5.84 -2.78 16.18
CA VAL A 129 -4.68 -3.69 16.32
C VAL A 129 -5.20 -5.12 16.41
N LEU A 130 -4.89 -5.93 15.40
CA LEU A 130 -5.35 -7.31 15.32
C LEU A 130 -4.33 -8.30 15.92
N PRO A 131 -4.76 -9.48 16.39
CA PRO A 131 -3.86 -10.56 16.78
C PRO A 131 -2.90 -10.96 15.64
N ILE A 132 -1.65 -11.31 15.93
CA ILE A 132 -0.63 -11.56 14.89
C ILE A 132 -1.01 -12.72 13.95
N ASP A 133 -1.72 -13.71 14.48
CA ASP A 133 -2.24 -14.88 13.77
C ASP A 133 -3.49 -14.58 12.92
N ASN A 134 -3.99 -13.34 12.88
CA ASN A 134 -5.28 -13.03 12.27
C ASN A 134 -5.33 -13.28 10.75
N LYS A 135 -4.18 -13.25 10.06
CA LYS A 135 -4.06 -13.64 8.65
C LYS A 135 -4.34 -15.14 8.40
N GLU A 136 -4.18 -15.99 9.42
CA GLU A 136 -4.41 -17.43 9.32
C GLU A 136 -5.85 -17.82 9.64
N LYS A 137 -6.64 -16.89 10.20
CA LYS A 137 -8.01 -17.16 10.63
C LYS A 137 -8.96 -17.20 9.45
N THR A 138 -9.81 -18.23 9.44
CA THR A 138 -10.90 -18.38 8.47
C THR A 138 -12.11 -17.55 8.90
N ALA A 139 -12.54 -16.61 8.05
CA ALA A 139 -13.72 -15.79 8.27
C ALA A 139 -14.96 -16.42 7.57
N GLY A 140 -15.44 -17.56 8.07
CA GLY A 140 -16.60 -18.24 7.49
C GLY A 140 -16.47 -18.46 5.97
N TYR A 141 -17.47 -18.03 5.20
CA TYR A 141 -17.48 -18.16 3.74
C TYR A 141 -16.48 -17.25 3.01
N SER A 142 -15.85 -16.28 3.69
CA SER A 142 -14.83 -15.40 3.11
C SER A 142 -13.45 -16.07 2.99
N GLY A 143 -13.26 -17.21 3.66
CA GLY A 143 -11.99 -17.92 3.68
C GLY A 143 -10.98 -17.28 4.64
N ALA A 144 -9.74 -17.75 4.58
CA ALA A 144 -8.63 -17.20 5.37
C ALA A 144 -7.94 -16.01 4.68
N GLY A 145 -7.14 -15.24 5.43
CA GLY A 145 -6.28 -14.19 4.88
C GLY A 145 -6.91 -12.80 4.71
N ILE A 146 -8.17 -12.60 5.09
CA ILE A 146 -8.90 -11.36 4.76
C ILE A 146 -8.65 -10.19 5.72
N ALA A 147 -7.95 -10.43 6.84
CA ALA A 147 -7.71 -9.42 7.87
C ALA A 147 -6.32 -9.59 8.50
N PRO A 148 -5.23 -9.39 7.74
CA PRO A 148 -3.88 -9.50 8.29
C PRO A 148 -3.65 -8.50 9.45
N ALA A 149 -2.79 -8.84 10.40
CA ALA A 149 -2.45 -7.91 11.48
C ALA A 149 -1.53 -6.78 11.00
N GLU A 150 -0.88 -6.99 9.87
CA GLU A 150 0.00 -6.05 9.21
C GLU A 150 -0.80 -5.01 8.44
N ASN A 151 -1.25 -3.97 9.15
CA ASN A 151 -2.07 -2.89 8.60
C ASN A 151 -1.41 -1.50 8.67
N HIS A 152 -0.11 -1.44 8.96
CA HIS A 152 0.70 -0.22 8.88
C HIS A 152 1.51 -0.21 7.59
N VAL A 153 1.02 0.53 6.61
CA VAL A 153 1.40 0.43 5.21
C VAL A 153 2.64 1.27 4.92
N LEU A 154 3.66 0.62 4.35
CA LEU A 154 4.82 1.27 3.77
C LEU A 154 4.62 1.59 2.30
N LEU A 155 3.94 0.70 1.56
CA LEU A 155 3.77 0.84 0.13
C LEU A 155 2.37 0.43 -0.29
N LEU A 156 1.71 1.31 -1.05
CA LEU A 156 0.39 1.10 -1.63
C LEU A 156 0.46 1.41 -3.14
N GLU A 157 0.18 0.43 -3.99
CA GLU A 157 0.37 0.54 -5.44
C GLU A 157 -0.84 0.03 -6.19
N ASP A 158 -1.30 0.75 -7.22
CA ASP A 158 -2.19 0.17 -8.21
C ASP A 158 -1.47 -0.87 -9.08
N GLU A 159 -2.25 -1.62 -9.86
CA GLU A 159 -1.74 -2.72 -10.68
C GLU A 159 -0.62 -2.29 -11.65
N PRO A 160 -0.73 -1.18 -12.42
CA PRO A 160 0.38 -0.70 -13.25
C PRO A 160 1.62 -0.32 -12.44
N SER A 161 1.48 0.38 -11.32
CA SER A 161 2.64 0.76 -10.49
C SER A 161 3.36 -0.47 -9.94
N HIS A 162 2.61 -1.45 -9.45
CA HIS A 162 3.15 -2.72 -8.98
C HIS A 162 3.88 -3.46 -10.11
N CYS A 163 3.25 -3.58 -11.28
CA CYS A 163 3.85 -4.26 -12.42
C CYS A 163 5.13 -3.57 -12.89
N LEU A 164 5.14 -2.24 -12.99
CA LEU A 164 6.33 -1.50 -13.39
C LEU A 164 7.48 -1.68 -12.40
N ARG A 165 7.20 -1.65 -11.08
CA ARG A 165 8.23 -1.83 -10.03
C ARG A 165 8.80 -3.25 -10.03
N GLU A 166 7.94 -4.26 -10.17
CA GLU A 166 8.33 -5.68 -10.15
C GLU A 166 8.77 -6.19 -11.54
N SER A 167 8.86 -5.30 -12.54
CA SER A 167 9.18 -5.66 -13.94
C SER A 167 8.24 -6.72 -14.53
N LEU A 168 6.95 -6.64 -14.20
CA LEU A 168 5.88 -7.47 -14.72
C LEU A 168 5.14 -6.79 -15.88
N ILE A 169 4.45 -7.62 -16.67
CA ILE A 169 3.56 -7.19 -17.74
C ILE A 169 2.36 -8.13 -17.84
N TRP A 170 1.23 -7.59 -18.28
CA TRP A 170 0.06 -8.40 -18.62
C TRP A 170 0.10 -8.79 -20.09
N LYS A 171 -0.22 -10.04 -20.39
CA LYS A 171 -0.42 -10.57 -21.74
C LYS A 171 -1.88 -10.94 -21.92
N LEU A 172 -2.55 -10.27 -22.85
CA LEU A 172 -3.94 -10.55 -23.19
C LEU A 172 -4.02 -11.74 -24.14
N MET A 173 -4.79 -12.76 -23.78
CA MET A 173 -4.81 -14.04 -24.50
C MET A 173 -6.04 -14.20 -25.38
N GLU A 174 -7.22 -14.05 -24.80
CA GLU A 174 -8.52 -14.20 -25.46
C GLU A 174 -9.48 -13.14 -24.94
N LEU A 175 -10.21 -12.51 -25.87
CA LEU A 175 -11.36 -11.66 -25.63
C LEU A 175 -12.62 -12.45 -25.97
N ASP A 176 -13.63 -12.40 -25.10
CA ASP A 176 -14.99 -12.83 -25.39
C ASP A 176 -15.93 -11.65 -25.14
N LEU A 177 -16.47 -11.07 -26.20
CA LEU A 177 -17.25 -9.83 -26.16
C LEU A 177 -18.68 -10.07 -26.64
N LYS A 178 -19.64 -9.39 -26.02
CA LYS A 178 -21.03 -9.30 -26.49
C LYS A 178 -21.60 -7.94 -26.09
N ASN A 179 -22.04 -7.14 -27.07
CA ASN A 179 -22.60 -5.81 -26.82
C ASN A 179 -21.67 -4.88 -26.01
N ASN A 180 -20.37 -4.85 -26.34
CA ASN A 180 -19.33 -4.07 -25.65
C ASN A 180 -19.08 -4.45 -24.18
N GLU A 181 -19.60 -5.59 -23.72
CA GLU A 181 -19.31 -6.16 -22.41
C GLU A 181 -18.75 -7.57 -22.57
N GLY A 182 -17.88 -7.99 -21.66
CA GLY A 182 -17.22 -9.28 -21.87
C GLY A 182 -16.18 -9.67 -20.84
N MET A 183 -15.38 -10.65 -21.24
CA MET A 183 -14.28 -11.20 -20.46
C MET A 183 -13.00 -11.12 -21.28
N ILE A 184 -11.91 -10.80 -20.61
CA ILE A 184 -10.56 -10.98 -21.11
C ILE A 184 -9.87 -12.02 -20.23
N THR A 185 -9.31 -13.03 -20.87
CA THR A 185 -8.34 -13.93 -20.25
C THR A 185 -6.96 -13.31 -20.41
N ALA A 186 -6.25 -13.10 -19.30
CA ALA A 186 -4.92 -12.51 -19.30
C ALA A 186 -3.97 -13.24 -18.35
N ILE A 187 -2.68 -13.15 -18.65
CA ILE A 187 -1.60 -13.74 -17.85
C ILE A 187 -0.66 -12.63 -17.43
N ARG A 188 -0.34 -12.54 -16.14
CA ARG A 188 0.69 -11.64 -15.63
C ARG A 188 2.00 -12.40 -15.48
N GLU A 189 3.06 -11.90 -16.08
CA GLU A 189 4.37 -12.52 -16.04
C GLU A 189 5.52 -11.50 -16.05
N PRO A 190 6.74 -11.90 -15.65
CA PRO A 190 7.93 -11.05 -15.77
C PRO A 190 8.24 -10.68 -17.23
N LYS A 191 8.72 -9.46 -17.47
CA LYS A 191 9.15 -8.99 -18.81
C LYS A 191 10.33 -9.78 -19.37
N GLU A 192 11.22 -10.32 -18.52
CA GLU A 192 12.39 -11.12 -18.91
C GLU A 192 12.53 -12.37 -18.03
N GLY A 193 13.10 -13.44 -18.60
CA GLY A 193 13.52 -14.73 -18.02
C GLY A 193 13.19 -15.04 -16.54
N ALA A 194 12.41 -16.10 -16.33
CA ALA A 194 11.85 -16.54 -15.06
C ALA A 194 12.80 -16.55 -13.84
N ARG A 195 12.43 -15.78 -12.80
CA ARG A 195 12.55 -16.19 -11.40
C ARG A 195 11.22 -15.88 -10.70
N GLY A 196 10.34 -16.87 -10.61
CA GLY A 196 9.06 -16.72 -9.91
C GLY A 196 7.99 -17.72 -10.35
N GLU A 197 6.90 -17.78 -9.58
CA GLU A 197 5.77 -18.72 -9.69
C GLU A 197 5.20 -18.87 -11.11
N LYS A 198 4.53 -20.02 -11.36
CA LYS A 198 3.89 -20.28 -12.65
C LYS A 198 2.92 -19.14 -12.98
N PRO A 199 2.97 -18.58 -14.22
CA PRO A 199 2.04 -17.53 -14.63
C PRO A 199 0.60 -18.00 -14.39
N THR A 200 -0.15 -17.21 -13.63
CA THR A 200 -1.55 -17.54 -13.32
C THR A 200 -2.43 -16.84 -14.34
N GLU A 201 -3.28 -17.61 -15.00
CA GLU A 201 -4.30 -17.09 -15.89
C GLU A 201 -5.43 -16.48 -15.04
N GLU A 202 -5.74 -15.21 -15.26
CA GLU A 202 -6.86 -14.52 -14.64
C GLU A 202 -7.92 -14.18 -15.70
N LYS A 203 -9.18 -14.45 -15.40
CA LYS A 203 -10.33 -14.01 -16.19
C LYS A 203 -10.87 -12.72 -15.59
N LEU A 204 -10.81 -11.65 -16.35
CA LEU A 204 -11.18 -10.30 -15.93
C LEU A 204 -12.39 -9.83 -16.74
N THR A 205 -13.31 -9.12 -16.10
CA THR A 205 -14.43 -8.47 -16.81
C THR A 205 -13.98 -7.19 -17.48
N LEU A 206 -14.67 -6.80 -18.54
CA LEU A 206 -14.66 -5.46 -19.10
C LEU A 206 -16.08 -5.06 -19.52
N ASP A 207 -16.33 -3.77 -19.62
CA ASP A 207 -17.59 -3.21 -20.10
C ASP A 207 -17.35 -1.99 -20.98
N ALA A 208 -18.44 -1.38 -21.45
CA ALA A 208 -18.36 -0.23 -22.34
C ALA A 208 -17.63 0.99 -21.73
N ALA A 209 -17.45 1.03 -20.40
CA ALA A 209 -16.72 2.10 -19.71
C ALA A 209 -15.22 1.81 -19.54
N THR A 210 -14.75 0.60 -19.89
CA THR A 210 -13.31 0.29 -19.91
C THR A 210 -12.59 1.22 -20.88
N ARG A 211 -11.58 1.95 -20.40
CA ARG A 211 -10.80 2.89 -21.19
C ARG A 211 -9.63 2.18 -21.84
N ILE A 212 -9.42 2.40 -23.13
CA ILE A 212 -8.35 1.76 -23.89
C ILE A 212 -7.44 2.85 -24.44
N TRP A 213 -6.20 2.87 -23.97
CA TRP A 213 -5.25 3.91 -24.29
C TRP A 213 -4.26 3.41 -25.35
N ARG A 214 -4.23 4.11 -26.49
CA ARG A 214 -3.33 3.87 -27.63
C ARG A 214 -2.59 5.16 -27.95
N GLY A 215 -1.31 5.24 -27.61
CA GLY A 215 -0.52 6.46 -27.67
C GLY A 215 -1.16 7.61 -26.89
N ARG A 216 -1.82 8.54 -27.59
CA ARG A 216 -2.52 9.70 -26.98
C ARG A 216 -4.04 9.59 -27.03
N GLU A 217 -4.57 8.54 -27.65
CA GLU A 217 -6.00 8.29 -27.80
C GLU A 217 -6.57 7.64 -26.53
N CYS A 218 -7.80 8.00 -26.17
CA CYS A 218 -8.61 7.31 -25.19
C CYS A 218 -9.82 6.72 -25.93
N LEU A 219 -9.78 5.43 -26.19
CA LEU A 219 -10.77 4.67 -26.93
C LEU A 219 -11.67 3.89 -25.98
N THR A 220 -12.81 3.46 -26.49
CA THR A 220 -13.75 2.54 -25.85
C THR A 220 -13.74 1.19 -26.57
N PRO A 221 -14.34 0.13 -26.00
CA PRO A 221 -14.57 -1.11 -26.72
C PRO A 221 -15.36 -0.89 -28.02
N ALA A 222 -16.30 0.06 -28.04
CA ALA A 222 -17.09 0.38 -29.22
C ALA A 222 -16.24 0.97 -30.35
N ASP A 223 -15.25 1.80 -30.02
CA ASP A 223 -14.32 2.36 -31.02
C ASP A 223 -13.47 1.25 -31.65
N LEU A 224 -12.96 0.32 -30.83
CA LEU A 224 -12.20 -0.83 -31.37
C LEU A 224 -13.07 -1.78 -32.20
N VAL A 225 -14.36 -1.90 -31.90
CA VAL A 225 -15.32 -2.64 -32.73
C VAL A 225 -15.56 -1.91 -34.05
N ALA A 226 -15.75 -0.59 -34.02
CA ALA A 226 -15.97 0.23 -35.22
C ALA A 226 -14.75 0.21 -36.16
N GLU A 227 -13.53 0.17 -35.60
CA GLU A 227 -12.28 0.00 -36.36
C GLU A 227 -12.10 -1.44 -36.92
N GLY A 228 -12.91 -2.41 -36.49
CA GLY A 228 -12.74 -3.82 -36.81
C GLY A 228 -11.58 -4.50 -36.06
N THR A 229 -10.96 -3.80 -35.11
CA THR A 229 -9.92 -4.34 -34.23
C THR A 229 -10.49 -5.36 -33.26
N TRP A 230 -11.68 -5.15 -32.69
CA TRP A 230 -12.38 -6.12 -31.85
C TRP A 230 -13.68 -6.61 -32.54
N PRO A 231 -14.14 -7.85 -32.26
CA PRO A 231 -15.40 -8.33 -32.83
C PRO A 231 -16.60 -7.66 -32.14
N ALA A 232 -17.67 -7.36 -32.87
CA ALA A 232 -18.91 -6.86 -32.27
C ALA A 232 -19.56 -7.88 -31.30
N SER A 233 -19.35 -9.18 -31.55
CA SER A 233 -19.72 -10.26 -30.65
C SER A 233 -18.87 -11.50 -30.91
N GLY A 234 -18.64 -12.29 -29.87
CA GLY A 234 -17.92 -13.56 -29.90
C GLY A 234 -16.48 -13.45 -29.44
N LYS A 235 -15.73 -14.53 -29.70
CA LYS A 235 -14.36 -14.69 -29.24
C LYS A 235 -13.33 -14.19 -30.25
N LYS A 236 -12.24 -13.61 -29.75
CA LYS A 236 -11.06 -13.22 -30.53
C LYS A 236 -9.79 -13.54 -29.73
N SER A 237 -8.83 -14.19 -30.38
CA SER A 237 -7.48 -14.29 -29.81
C SER A 237 -6.78 -12.94 -29.88
N LEU A 238 -6.12 -12.58 -28.78
CA LEU A 238 -5.31 -11.37 -28.63
C LEU A 238 -3.81 -11.64 -28.73
N ASN A 239 -3.42 -12.87 -29.10
CA ASN A 239 -2.03 -13.25 -29.41
C ASN A 239 -1.01 -12.84 -28.34
N ALA A 240 -1.37 -12.96 -27.06
CA ALA A 240 -0.51 -12.60 -25.94
C ALA A 240 -0.04 -11.13 -25.98
N GLN A 241 -0.91 -10.21 -26.43
CA GLN A 241 -0.62 -8.79 -26.52
C GLN A 241 -0.21 -8.23 -25.16
N ALA A 242 0.98 -7.63 -25.12
CA ALA A 242 1.55 -7.06 -23.91
C ALA A 242 0.92 -5.70 -23.59
N VAL A 243 0.43 -5.52 -22.36
CA VAL A 243 -0.28 -4.31 -21.91
C VAL A 243 -0.01 -4.02 -20.42
N GLN A 244 -0.36 -2.82 -19.97
CA GLN A 244 -0.63 -2.55 -18.56
C GLN A 244 -2.14 -2.50 -18.31
N LEU A 245 -2.60 -2.96 -17.14
CA LEU A 245 -4.02 -3.02 -16.80
C LEU A 245 -4.31 -2.20 -15.55
N GLY A 246 -5.36 -1.38 -15.61
CA GLY A 246 -6.01 -0.81 -14.44
C GLY A 246 -7.04 -1.82 -13.94
N ILE A 247 -6.90 -2.25 -12.68
CA ILE A 247 -7.77 -3.27 -12.09
C ILE A 247 -8.62 -2.65 -10.99
N THR A 248 -9.91 -2.90 -11.08
CA THR A 248 -10.92 -2.53 -10.09
C THR A 248 -11.76 -3.74 -9.72
N TRP A 249 -12.67 -3.59 -8.77
CA TRP A 249 -13.71 -4.57 -8.51
C TRP A 249 -15.10 -4.01 -8.83
N LYS A 250 -15.92 -4.84 -9.46
CA LYS A 250 -17.35 -4.61 -9.71
C LYS A 250 -18.13 -5.86 -9.34
N PRO A 251 -19.39 -5.72 -8.87
CA PRO A 251 -20.28 -6.87 -8.72
C PRO A 251 -20.34 -7.68 -10.02
N THR A 252 -20.00 -8.95 -9.94
CA THR A 252 -19.93 -9.83 -11.12
C THR A 252 -21.19 -10.71 -11.17
N PRO A 253 -21.82 -10.87 -12.35
CA PRO A 253 -22.90 -11.83 -12.56
C PRO A 253 -22.48 -13.30 -12.27
N ASP A 254 -23.46 -14.21 -12.29
CA ASP A 254 -23.25 -15.67 -12.27
C ASP A 254 -22.72 -16.26 -10.95
N GLY A 255 -22.77 -15.49 -9.85
CA GLY A 255 -22.46 -16.01 -8.51
C GLY A 255 -20.98 -16.34 -8.29
N ILE A 256 -20.09 -15.76 -9.10
CA ILE A 256 -18.65 -16.01 -9.01
C ILE A 256 -18.06 -15.27 -7.83
N PHE A 257 -17.38 -16.02 -6.96
CA PHE A 257 -16.94 -15.55 -5.66
C PHE A 257 -15.89 -14.44 -5.71
N THR A 258 -14.96 -14.52 -6.67
CA THR A 258 -13.93 -13.50 -6.89
C THR A 258 -13.67 -13.36 -8.39
N ARG A 259 -13.93 -12.17 -8.93
CA ARG A 259 -13.53 -11.76 -10.27
C ARG A 259 -13.30 -10.25 -10.27
N PHE A 260 -12.23 -9.81 -10.92
CA PHE A 260 -11.89 -8.40 -11.03
C PHE A 260 -12.31 -7.82 -12.39
N HIS A 261 -12.25 -6.50 -12.49
CA HIS A 261 -12.71 -5.72 -13.62
C HIS A 261 -11.59 -4.82 -14.15
N ILE A 262 -11.44 -4.80 -15.48
CA ILE A 262 -10.50 -3.94 -16.16
C ILE A 262 -11.12 -2.55 -16.31
N SER A 263 -10.57 -1.56 -15.61
CA SER A 263 -10.95 -0.16 -15.80
C SER A 263 -10.22 0.47 -16.98
N ASP A 264 -8.96 0.08 -17.18
CA ASP A 264 -8.05 0.69 -18.14
C ASP A 264 -7.16 -0.37 -18.79
N ILE A 265 -6.89 -0.21 -20.09
CA ILE A 265 -5.90 -0.97 -20.84
C ILE A 265 -4.95 0.02 -21.50
N TRP A 266 -3.68 0.04 -21.09
CA TRP A 266 -2.65 0.78 -21.81
C TRP A 266 -1.95 -0.15 -22.78
N LEU A 267 -2.15 0.09 -24.09
CA LEU A 267 -1.68 -0.78 -25.17
C LEU A 267 -0.19 -0.59 -25.52
N ASP A 268 0.40 0.52 -25.10
CA ASP A 268 1.77 0.90 -25.42
C ASP A 268 2.41 1.79 -24.33
N ASP A 269 3.74 1.90 -24.37
CA ASP A 269 4.51 2.67 -23.40
C ASP A 269 4.18 4.17 -23.45
N THR A 270 3.88 4.74 -24.63
CA THR A 270 3.51 6.16 -24.76
C THR A 270 2.23 6.48 -23.98
N ALA A 271 1.24 5.58 -24.02
CA ALA A 271 0.02 5.70 -23.25
C ALA A 271 0.28 5.63 -21.74
N MET A 272 1.11 4.70 -21.30
CA MET A 272 1.47 4.55 -19.88
C MET A 272 2.29 5.74 -19.37
N GLU A 273 3.32 6.16 -20.11
CA GLU A 273 4.15 7.34 -19.79
C GLU A 273 3.31 8.60 -19.66
N ARG A 274 2.30 8.79 -20.52
CA ARG A 274 1.36 9.91 -20.42
C ARG A 274 0.57 9.87 -19.11
N ALA A 275 0.04 8.71 -18.72
CA ALA A 275 -0.70 8.58 -17.47
C ALA A 275 0.21 8.85 -16.25
N SER A 276 1.45 8.33 -16.27
CA SER A 276 2.45 8.60 -15.24
C SER A 276 2.84 10.07 -15.17
N LEU A 277 3.00 10.75 -16.31
CA LEU A 277 3.34 12.17 -16.35
C LEU A 277 2.24 13.02 -15.72
N VAL A 278 0.97 12.78 -16.09
CA VAL A 278 -0.18 13.52 -15.53
C VAL A 278 -0.25 13.34 -14.02
N GLN A 279 -0.13 12.10 -13.53
CA GLN A 279 -0.13 11.83 -12.10
C GLN A 279 1.08 12.44 -11.38
N THR A 280 2.25 12.46 -12.03
CA THR A 280 3.45 13.12 -11.51
C THR A 280 3.25 14.62 -11.34
N GLU A 281 2.64 15.31 -12.32
CA GLU A 281 2.34 16.74 -12.19
C GLU A 281 1.35 17.03 -11.06
N THR A 282 0.28 16.23 -10.94
CA THR A 282 -0.69 16.32 -9.84
C THR A 282 0.02 16.22 -8.48
N HIS A 283 0.87 15.20 -8.31
CA HIS A 283 1.57 14.98 -7.06
C HIS A 283 2.65 16.05 -6.78
N LYS A 284 3.34 16.56 -7.80
CA LYS A 284 4.27 17.69 -7.63
C LYS A 284 3.57 18.94 -7.10
N ALA A 285 2.40 19.26 -7.65
CA ALA A 285 1.59 20.37 -7.15
C ALA A 285 1.16 20.12 -5.69
N PHE A 286 0.76 18.89 -5.37
CA PHE A 286 0.42 18.47 -4.02
C PHE A 286 1.57 18.70 -3.03
N ILE A 287 2.77 18.17 -3.31
CA ILE A 287 3.93 18.32 -2.43
C ILE A 287 4.38 19.78 -2.30
N ARG A 288 4.39 20.56 -3.39
CA ARG A 288 4.73 21.99 -3.30
C ARG A 288 3.78 22.77 -2.39
N SER A 289 2.48 22.43 -2.42
CA SER A 289 1.46 23.09 -1.60
C SER A 289 1.50 22.69 -0.12
N ARG A 290 1.88 21.44 0.20
CA ARG A 290 1.86 20.91 1.58
C ARG A 290 3.22 20.70 2.21
N TRP A 291 4.28 20.93 1.45
CA TRP A 291 5.68 20.84 1.81
C TRP A 291 6.19 19.39 1.89
N MET A 292 7.49 19.23 1.67
CA MET A 292 8.18 17.94 1.65
C MET A 292 8.21 17.36 3.06
N PRO A 293 7.74 16.13 3.27
CA PRO A 293 7.85 15.48 4.57
C PRO A 293 9.28 14.98 4.82
N ALA A 294 9.69 15.05 6.08
CA ALA A 294 10.99 14.62 6.56
C ALA A 294 10.87 14.21 8.03
N TRP A 295 11.90 13.57 8.57
CA TRP A 295 12.08 13.51 10.01
C TRP A 295 13.38 14.19 10.42
N VAL A 296 13.49 14.57 11.68
CA VAL A 296 14.71 15.11 12.24
C VAL A 296 15.60 13.97 12.72
N ASP A 297 16.82 13.87 12.20
CA ASP A 297 17.82 12.91 12.64
C ASP A 297 18.55 13.41 13.90
N LYS A 298 18.95 14.68 13.88
CA LYS A 298 19.78 15.30 14.93
C LYS A 298 19.51 16.79 15.05
N VAL A 299 19.64 17.30 16.27
CA VAL A 299 19.63 18.74 16.57
C VAL A 299 20.89 19.10 17.36
N GLU A 300 21.61 20.12 16.90
CA GLU A 300 22.77 20.70 17.59
C GLU A 300 22.37 22.08 18.10
N TYR A 301 22.15 22.18 19.41
CA TYR A 301 21.66 23.41 20.03
C TYR A 301 22.77 24.46 20.17
N GLY A 302 22.45 25.68 19.74
CA GLY A 302 23.22 26.89 19.99
C GLY A 302 22.64 27.70 21.15
N LYS A 303 22.97 28.98 21.21
CA LYS A 303 22.45 29.93 22.20
C LYS A 303 21.17 30.59 21.70
N PHE A 304 20.29 30.96 22.63
CA PHE A 304 19.10 31.80 22.38
C PHE A 304 18.16 31.23 21.29
N GLY A 305 17.88 29.92 21.33
CA GLY A 305 16.94 29.28 20.39
C GLY A 305 17.56 28.88 19.05
N ARG A 306 18.81 29.27 18.77
CA ARG A 306 19.51 28.83 17.58
C ARG A 306 19.81 27.34 17.61
N ALA A 307 19.70 26.67 16.48
CA ALA A 307 20.12 25.29 16.32
C ALA A 307 20.48 24.96 14.88
N THR A 308 21.36 23.97 14.71
CA THR A 308 21.59 23.30 13.44
C THR A 308 20.83 21.99 13.46
N VAL A 309 19.97 21.78 12.48
CA VAL A 309 19.08 20.62 12.38
C VAL A 309 19.50 19.78 11.18
N THR A 310 19.64 18.48 11.38
CA THR A 310 19.80 17.50 10.30
C THR A 310 18.50 16.72 10.15
N ALA A 311 17.97 16.65 8.94
CA ALA A 311 16.71 15.98 8.64
C ALA A 311 16.80 15.15 7.36
N THR A 312 16.24 13.94 7.37
CA THR A 312 16.16 13.06 6.21
C THR A 312 14.82 13.28 5.52
N LEU A 313 14.85 13.64 4.23
CA LEU A 313 13.63 13.79 3.42
C LEU A 313 13.04 12.41 3.12
N PHE A 314 11.71 12.27 3.23
CA PHE A 314 11.06 11.01 2.88
C PHE A 314 11.08 10.75 1.38
N GLY A 315 11.10 9.47 1.03
CA GLY A 315 11.16 8.94 -0.33
C GLY A 315 9.82 8.96 -1.06
N GLY A 316 9.84 8.47 -2.30
CA GLY A 316 8.63 8.28 -3.11
C GLY A 316 8.14 9.54 -3.83
N MET A 317 8.91 10.63 -3.83
CA MET A 317 8.57 11.87 -4.55
C MET A 317 9.30 11.93 -5.90
N ASP A 318 8.85 12.82 -6.77
CA ASP A 318 9.55 13.12 -8.03
C ASP A 318 10.91 13.79 -7.78
N ALA A 319 11.93 13.42 -8.56
CA ALA A 319 13.30 13.90 -8.41
C ALA A 319 13.42 15.44 -8.47
N SER A 320 12.56 16.10 -9.26
CA SER A 320 12.57 17.57 -9.37
C SER A 320 12.20 18.28 -8.07
N LEU A 321 11.43 17.64 -7.18
CA LEU A 321 11.08 18.22 -5.88
C LEU A 321 12.29 18.21 -4.94
N TYR A 322 13.13 17.18 -4.99
CA TYR A 322 14.35 17.13 -4.19
C TYR A 322 15.41 18.11 -4.71
N ALA A 323 15.49 18.30 -6.03
CA ALA A 323 16.42 19.24 -6.67
C ALA A 323 16.18 20.72 -6.26
N ASP A 324 14.98 21.05 -5.78
CA ASP A 324 14.65 22.39 -5.27
C ASP A 324 15.32 22.69 -3.90
N PHE A 325 15.85 21.69 -3.19
CA PHE A 325 16.62 21.89 -1.96
C PHE A 325 18.08 22.12 -2.28
N GLN A 326 18.52 23.38 -2.15
CA GLN A 326 19.88 23.80 -2.52
C GLN A 326 20.60 24.46 -1.35
N LYS A 327 21.90 24.21 -1.23
CA LYS A 327 22.76 24.89 -0.26
C LYS A 327 22.69 26.41 -0.45
N GLY A 328 22.59 27.13 0.67
CA GLY A 328 22.46 28.59 0.72
C GLY A 328 21.03 29.11 0.55
N SER A 329 20.10 28.28 0.03
CA SER A 329 18.70 28.69 -0.09
C SER A 329 18.02 28.80 1.28
N GLN A 330 17.05 29.71 1.40
CA GLN A 330 16.22 29.80 2.60
C GLN A 330 15.16 28.69 2.58
N MET A 331 14.88 28.12 3.74
CA MET A 331 13.80 27.16 3.92
C MET A 331 12.94 27.50 5.13
N LEU A 332 11.72 26.96 5.13
CA LEU A 332 10.83 26.93 6.27
C LEU A 332 10.63 25.48 6.71
N VAL A 333 10.45 25.30 8.02
CA VAL A 333 10.17 24.01 8.65
C VAL A 333 9.03 24.15 9.65
N ASN A 334 8.07 23.23 9.61
CA ASN A 334 6.99 23.14 10.59
C ASN A 334 6.95 21.70 11.14
N GLY A 335 6.61 21.57 12.42
CA GLY A 335 6.34 20.27 13.03
C GLY A 335 5.11 19.61 12.37
N ALA A 336 5.17 18.29 12.22
CA ALA A 336 4.07 17.52 11.68
C ALA A 336 3.81 16.27 12.54
N GLU A 337 2.59 15.76 12.45
CA GLU A 337 2.24 14.46 13.03
C GLU A 337 2.65 13.31 12.10
N ASN A 338 2.53 12.07 12.59
CA ASN A 338 2.78 10.87 11.80
C ASN A 338 1.85 10.74 10.58
N THR A 339 0.68 11.38 10.60
CA THR A 339 -0.24 11.51 9.46
C THR A 339 0.17 12.59 8.46
N LEU A 340 1.28 13.27 8.71
CA LEU A 340 1.79 14.42 7.98
C LEU A 340 0.89 15.67 8.08
N LYS A 341 -0.06 15.73 9.01
CA LYS A 341 -0.77 16.98 9.31
C LYS A 341 0.19 18.00 9.92
N HIS A 342 0.05 19.26 9.55
CA HIS A 342 0.80 20.36 10.18
C HIS A 342 0.36 20.54 11.63
N ALA A 343 1.28 20.73 12.56
CA ALA A 343 0.97 20.92 13.99
C ALA A 343 0.31 22.28 14.31
N GLY A 344 0.28 23.20 13.35
CA GLY A 344 -0.43 24.48 13.42
C GLY A 344 -0.71 25.00 12.02
N GLY A 345 -1.96 25.38 11.75
CA GLY A 345 -2.39 25.77 10.40
C GLY A 345 -3.56 26.75 10.30
N ASN A 346 -4.12 27.25 11.42
CA ASN A 346 -5.24 28.21 11.41
C ASN A 346 -4.98 29.48 10.59
N TYR A 347 -3.72 29.92 10.55
CA TYR A 347 -3.25 31.06 9.74
C TYR A 347 -2.23 30.62 8.66
N GLY A 348 -2.12 29.31 8.46
CA GLY A 348 -1.26 28.66 7.48
C GLY A 348 0.01 28.07 8.05
N PRO A 349 0.58 27.04 7.39
CA PRO A 349 1.79 26.37 7.87
C PRO A 349 2.98 27.31 8.09
N ALA A 350 3.06 28.40 7.31
CA ALA A 350 4.15 29.37 7.42
C ALA A 350 4.09 30.24 8.68
N HIS A 351 2.92 30.38 9.32
CA HIS A 351 2.75 31.26 10.49
C HIS A 351 3.51 30.73 11.71
N MET A 352 3.52 29.41 11.90
CA MET A 352 4.18 28.73 13.01
C MET A 352 5.52 28.08 12.62
N ALA A 353 6.00 28.35 11.40
CA ALA A 353 7.21 27.71 10.89
C ALA A 353 8.47 28.42 11.39
N SER A 354 9.45 27.62 11.79
CA SER A 354 10.82 28.08 11.91
C SER A 354 11.44 28.23 10.52
N LYS A 355 12.52 28.99 10.39
CA LYS A 355 13.15 29.27 9.09
C LYS A 355 14.65 29.45 9.22
N GLY A 356 15.34 29.29 8.09
CA GLY A 356 16.74 29.68 7.95
C GLY A 356 17.43 29.04 6.74
N PRO A 357 18.74 29.26 6.59
CA PRO A 357 19.49 28.80 5.43
C PRO A 357 19.77 27.29 5.49
N ILE A 358 19.67 26.64 4.34
CA ILE A 358 20.20 25.28 4.13
C ILE A 358 21.72 25.37 4.06
N GLN A 359 22.40 24.71 4.98
CA GLN A 359 23.86 24.65 5.06
C GLN A 359 24.43 23.57 4.15
N ASN A 360 23.80 22.40 4.11
CA ASN A 360 24.25 21.27 3.28
C ASN A 360 23.06 20.43 2.81
N VAL A 361 23.24 19.79 1.65
CA VAL A 361 22.35 18.76 1.12
C VAL A 361 23.24 17.56 0.81
N ILE A 362 22.99 16.44 1.49
CA ILE A 362 23.87 15.28 1.51
C ILE A 362 23.09 14.10 0.93
N GLN A 363 23.62 13.54 -0.15
CA GLN A 363 23.10 12.31 -0.75
C GLN A 363 23.82 11.11 -0.13
N ALA A 364 23.07 10.08 0.28
CA ALA A 364 23.62 8.81 0.73
C ALA A 364 24.39 8.12 -0.41
N SER A 365 25.50 7.45 -0.08
CA SER A 365 26.40 6.80 -1.06
C SER A 365 25.93 5.43 -1.55
N GLY A 366 24.62 5.14 -1.49
CA GLY A 366 24.04 3.85 -1.84
C GLY A 366 22.54 3.94 -2.06
N GLU A 367 21.91 2.79 -2.34
CA GLU A 367 20.46 2.72 -2.50
C GLU A 367 19.76 3.04 -1.18
N ALA A 368 18.84 4.00 -1.23
CA ALA A 368 18.06 4.39 -0.07
C ALA A 368 17.02 3.31 0.26
N PRO A 369 16.81 2.96 1.54
CA PRO A 369 15.73 2.06 1.91
C PRO A 369 14.38 2.67 1.50
N LEU A 370 13.41 1.83 1.17
CA LEU A 370 12.08 2.29 0.76
C LEU A 370 11.45 3.18 1.85
N GLY A 371 10.90 4.32 1.44
CA GLY A 371 10.41 5.37 2.33
C GLY A 371 11.44 6.47 2.64
N SER A 372 12.72 6.25 2.35
CA SER A 372 13.76 7.28 2.39
C SER A 372 14.07 7.81 0.99
N SER A 373 14.39 9.09 0.87
CA SER A 373 14.96 9.64 -0.36
C SER A 373 16.47 9.41 -0.48
N GLY A 374 17.12 9.02 0.61
CA GLY A 374 18.58 9.05 0.72
C GLY A 374 19.17 10.47 0.80
N ILE A 375 18.33 11.50 0.91
CA ILE A 375 18.74 12.90 0.98
C ILE A 375 18.56 13.42 2.40
N GLN A 376 19.66 13.90 2.98
CA GLN A 376 19.66 14.64 4.22
C GLN A 376 19.88 16.13 3.94
N ILE A 377 19.07 16.97 4.58
CA ILE A 377 19.28 18.40 4.61
C ILE A 377 19.81 18.79 5.98
N GLN A 378 20.78 19.71 5.99
CA GLN A 378 21.25 20.37 7.20
C GLN A 378 20.92 21.86 7.08
N PHE A 379 20.22 22.42 8.06
CA PHE A 379 19.83 23.83 8.05
C PHE A 379 19.98 24.47 9.42
N GLU A 380 20.17 25.77 9.44
CA GLU A 380 20.15 26.56 10.67
C GLU A 380 18.76 27.16 10.89
N THR A 381 18.37 27.28 12.15
CA THR A 381 17.20 28.04 12.58
C THR A 381 17.58 28.88 13.79
N ASP A 382 16.99 30.06 13.92
CA ASP A 382 17.07 30.89 15.13
C ASP A 382 15.95 30.63 16.14
N LEU A 383 14.97 29.82 15.75
CA LEU A 383 13.84 29.42 16.57
C LEU A 383 13.67 27.90 16.52
N ILE A 384 14.29 27.19 17.47
CA ILE A 384 14.02 25.76 17.68
C ILE A 384 12.76 25.57 18.53
N ILE A 385 11.91 24.62 18.14
CA ILE A 385 10.61 24.34 18.79
C ILE A 385 10.44 22.85 19.08
N GLU A 386 9.47 22.48 19.92
CA GLU A 386 9.15 21.09 20.27
C GLU A 386 8.91 20.18 19.06
N GLY A 387 8.31 20.71 17.99
CA GLY A 387 8.06 19.98 16.76
C GLY A 387 9.32 19.57 15.98
N ILE A 388 10.47 20.16 16.29
CA ILE A 388 11.75 19.94 15.59
C ILE A 388 12.74 19.32 16.58
N ARG A 389 12.48 18.07 16.96
CA ARG A 389 13.35 17.25 17.83
C ARG A 389 13.70 15.95 17.13
N PRO A 390 14.83 15.29 17.47
CA PRO A 390 15.16 13.99 16.91
C PRO A 390 13.97 13.02 16.92
N THR A 391 13.80 12.27 15.84
CA THR A 391 12.67 11.36 15.55
C THR A 391 11.32 12.02 15.25
N ARG A 392 11.14 13.33 15.46
CA ARG A 392 9.90 14.02 15.08
C ARG A 392 9.80 14.16 13.58
N VAL A 393 8.58 14.00 13.08
CA VAL A 393 8.23 14.29 11.69
C VAL A 393 8.06 15.80 11.55
N VAL A 394 8.60 16.32 10.46
CA VAL A 394 8.48 17.72 10.06
C VAL A 394 8.06 17.80 8.60
N ARG A 395 7.57 18.97 8.23
CA ARG A 395 7.42 19.35 6.84
C ARG A 395 8.31 20.53 6.52
N VAL A 396 9.06 20.44 5.44
CA VAL A 396 10.05 21.42 5.01
C VAL A 396 9.75 21.92 3.60
N ARG A 397 9.95 23.22 3.38
CA ARG A 397 9.89 23.79 2.03
C ARG A 397 11.04 24.75 1.76
N PRO A 398 11.63 24.75 0.56
CA PRO A 398 12.40 25.88 0.08
C PRO A 398 11.51 27.13 0.00
N ALA A 399 12.08 28.31 0.21
CA ALA A 399 11.34 29.57 0.15
C ALA A 399 10.77 29.86 -1.26
N SER A 400 11.34 29.24 -2.30
CA SER A 400 10.87 29.32 -3.70
C SER A 400 9.53 28.63 -3.94
N TRP A 401 9.13 27.69 -3.08
CA TRP A 401 7.84 27.03 -3.19
C TRP A 401 6.69 27.99 -2.80
N PRO A 402 5.47 27.77 -3.33
CA PRO A 402 4.35 28.64 -3.04
C PRO A 402 4.00 28.62 -1.54
N GLN A 403 3.63 29.78 -1.00
CA GLN A 403 3.07 29.90 0.33
C GLN A 403 1.54 29.86 0.22
N VAL A 404 0.95 28.76 0.66
CA VAL A 404 -0.50 28.54 0.59
C VAL A 404 -1.07 28.12 1.94
N GLN A 405 -2.38 28.25 2.06
CA GLN A 405 -3.16 27.75 3.17
C GLN A 405 -3.58 26.30 2.87
N VAL A 406 -3.56 25.44 3.88
CA VAL A 406 -4.03 24.05 3.77
C VAL A 406 -5.44 23.92 4.33
N PRO A 407 -6.27 22.96 3.84
CA PRO A 407 -7.61 22.72 4.37
C PRO A 407 -7.61 22.37 5.86
N ARG A 408 -8.75 22.60 6.54
CA ARG A 408 -8.92 22.41 7.99
C ARG A 408 -8.52 21.01 8.45
N GLU A 409 -8.80 20.01 7.64
CA GLU A 409 -8.58 18.60 7.94
C GLU A 409 -7.09 18.23 7.95
N GLU A 410 -6.24 19.03 7.30
CA GLU A 410 -4.81 18.77 7.08
C GLU A 410 -3.88 19.43 8.12
N TYR A 411 -4.45 20.05 9.17
CA TYR A 411 -3.68 20.64 10.26
C TYR A 411 -4.35 20.46 11.63
N LEU A 412 -3.54 20.58 12.69
CA LEU A 412 -3.99 20.63 14.08
C LEU A 412 -4.14 22.08 14.57
N GLY A 413 -5.13 22.33 15.43
CA GLY A 413 -5.38 23.65 16.01
C GLY A 413 -4.32 24.08 17.04
N ASP A 414 -4.32 25.37 17.36
CA ASP A 414 -3.45 25.99 18.36
C ASP A 414 -4.03 25.85 19.77
N GLY A 415 -3.66 24.77 20.47
CA GLY A 415 -3.79 24.70 21.94
C GLY A 415 -5.11 24.14 22.50
N THR A 416 -6.16 23.97 21.70
CA THR A 416 -7.37 23.18 22.08
C THR A 416 -7.34 21.79 21.46
N PHE A 417 -6.19 21.13 21.53
CA PHE A 417 -5.95 19.84 20.88
C PHE A 417 -6.53 18.68 21.69
N SER A 418 -7.46 17.93 21.10
CA SER A 418 -7.91 16.62 21.57
C SER A 418 -7.22 15.50 20.80
N HIS A 419 -7.03 14.32 21.39
CA HIS A 419 -6.41 13.20 20.68
C HIS A 419 -7.22 12.80 19.43
N GLU A 420 -8.53 13.03 19.49
CA GLU A 420 -9.51 12.81 18.44
C GLU A 420 -9.29 13.72 17.21
N ASP A 421 -8.67 14.90 17.38
CA ASP A 421 -8.30 15.79 16.27
C ASP A 421 -7.10 15.24 15.46
N ARG A 422 -6.23 14.45 16.12
CA ARG A 422 -5.15 13.70 15.45
C ARG A 422 -5.72 12.52 14.68
N PHE A 423 -6.61 11.77 15.33
CA PHE A 423 -7.24 10.57 14.79
C PHE A 423 -8.68 10.45 15.31
N PRO A 424 -9.72 10.49 14.45
CA PRO A 424 -11.03 9.98 14.87
C PRO A 424 -10.83 8.56 15.40
N THR A 425 -11.46 8.24 16.52
CA THR A 425 -11.20 6.98 17.24
C THR A 425 -11.36 5.78 16.29
N PRO A 426 -10.64 4.67 16.52
CA PRO A 426 -10.80 3.47 15.69
C PRO A 426 -12.22 2.91 15.63
N ALA A 427 -13.14 3.41 16.47
CA ALA A 427 -14.56 3.05 16.47
C ALA A 427 -15.31 3.39 15.17
N ILE A 428 -14.74 4.23 14.30
CA ILE A 428 -15.31 4.45 12.96
C ILE A 428 -15.16 3.22 12.04
N PHE A 429 -14.22 2.34 12.36
CA PHE A 429 -13.99 1.10 11.61
C PHE A 429 -14.85 -0.04 12.15
N PRO A 430 -15.18 -1.03 11.32
CA PRO A 430 -15.87 -2.23 11.79
C PRO A 430 -15.12 -2.89 12.95
N THR A 431 -15.88 -3.44 13.90
CA THR A 431 -15.33 -4.30 14.96
C THR A 431 -15.05 -5.69 14.37
N TYR A 432 -13.81 -6.16 14.51
CA TYR A 432 -13.33 -7.45 13.99
C TYR A 432 -13.32 -8.54 15.04
#